data_AF-A0A4P2R5V1-F1
#
_entry.id   AF-A0A4P2R5V1-F1
#
_cell.length_a   1.000
_cell.length_b   1.000
_cell.length_c   1.000
_cell.angle_alpha   90.00
_cell.angle_beta   90.00
_cell.angle_gamma   90.00
#
_symmetry.space_group_name_H-M   'P 1'
#
loop_
_entity.id
_entity.type
_entity.pdbx_description
1 polymer ?
#
loop_
_entity_poly.entity_id
_entity_poly.type
_entity_poly.pdbx_seq_one_letter_code
_entity_poly.pdbx_strand_id
1 'polypeptide(L)'
;MPPAARITDMHTCPKVEPGPVPHVGGPVLSGEGTVLIGFQPAARVGDSVTCVPAIDSISAGEPTVIIGHKDAARMGDPTSHGGVIVKGCPTVLIGSSPQAETLRTEKPFCEDCERKRKEREARRNRGKR
;
A
#
# COMPACT_ATOMS: atom_id res chain seq x y z
N MET A 1 7.27 -2.43 -1.18
CA MET A 1 7.66 -1.32 -0.28
C MET A 1 7.85 -0.02 -1.07
N PRO A 2 6.76 0.69 -1.40
CA PRO A 2 6.85 2.02 -2.01
C PRO A 2 7.20 3.12 -0.97
N PRO A 3 7.64 4.31 -1.44
CA PRO A 3 7.84 5.50 -0.63
C PRO A 3 6.60 5.89 0.21
N ALA A 4 6.80 6.25 1.48
CA ALA A 4 5.76 6.75 2.37
C ALA A 4 5.25 8.13 1.92
N ALA A 5 3.95 8.34 1.92
CA ALA A 5 3.34 9.62 1.57
C ALA A 5 3.29 10.56 2.78
N ARG A 6 3.35 11.86 2.50
CA ARG A 6 3.37 12.93 3.50
C ARG A 6 2.46 14.06 3.04
N ILE A 7 2.24 15.03 3.92
CA ILE A 7 1.70 16.32 3.47
C ILE A 7 2.55 16.87 2.32
N THR A 8 1.95 17.65 1.42
CA THR A 8 2.60 18.23 0.24
C THR A 8 2.99 17.25 -0.87
N ASP A 9 2.95 15.93 -0.64
CA ASP A 9 3.12 14.96 -1.71
C ASP A 9 1.91 14.99 -2.65
N MET A 10 2.16 14.88 -3.95
CA MET A 10 1.17 15.11 -4.99
C MET A 10 0.37 13.84 -5.28
N HIS A 11 -0.91 14.00 -5.61
CA HIS A 11 -1.72 12.98 -6.25
C HIS A 11 -2.15 13.43 -7.65
N THR A 12 -2.55 12.47 -8.48
CA THR A 12 -3.25 12.71 -9.74
C THR A 12 -4.70 12.27 -9.60
N CYS A 13 -5.63 12.98 -10.23
CA CYS A 13 -7.05 12.63 -10.20
C CYS A 13 -7.60 12.53 -11.62
N PRO A 14 -8.10 11.36 -12.05
CA PRO A 14 -8.68 11.16 -13.38
C PRO A 14 -10.18 11.50 -13.45
N LYS A 15 -10.82 11.82 -12.31
CA LYS A 15 -12.25 12.12 -12.26
C LYS A 15 -12.61 13.31 -13.14
N VAL A 16 -13.69 13.14 -13.90
CA VAL A 16 -14.33 14.19 -14.67
C VAL A 16 -15.76 14.24 -14.15
N GLU A 17 -16.14 15.35 -13.53
CA GLU A 17 -17.54 15.58 -13.17
C GLU A 17 -18.39 15.78 -14.45
N PRO A 18 -19.72 15.56 -14.42
CA PRO A 18 -20.57 15.80 -15.57
C PRO A 18 -20.47 17.26 -16.05
N GLY A 19 -19.60 17.51 -17.03
CA GLY A 19 -19.22 18.84 -17.49
C GLY A 19 -17.79 18.87 -18.06
N PRO A 20 -17.35 19.99 -18.65
CA PRO A 20 -16.05 20.09 -19.33
C PRO A 20 -14.85 20.29 -18.39
N VAL A 21 -15.03 20.22 -17.07
CA VAL A 21 -13.97 20.55 -16.10
C VAL A 21 -13.34 19.26 -15.56
N PRO A 22 -12.16 18.86 -16.04
CA PRO A 22 -11.44 17.74 -15.46
C PRO A 22 -10.94 18.10 -14.06
N HIS A 23 -10.92 17.12 -13.16
CA HIS A 23 -10.27 17.32 -11.88
C HIS A 23 -8.76 17.47 -12.10
N VAL A 24 -8.13 18.32 -11.27
CA VAL A 24 -6.67 18.45 -11.24
C VAL A 24 -6.20 18.02 -9.86
N GLY A 25 -5.39 16.96 -9.84
CA GLY A 25 -4.77 16.47 -8.63
C GLY A 25 -3.78 17.50 -8.05
N GLY A 26 -3.54 17.40 -6.75
CA GLY A 26 -2.74 18.35 -6.00
C GLY A 26 -2.17 17.73 -4.72
N PRO A 27 -1.62 18.56 -3.82
CA PRO A 27 -0.93 18.07 -2.64
C PRO A 27 -1.89 17.50 -1.58
N VAL A 28 -1.38 16.55 -0.80
CA VAL A 28 -1.98 16.12 0.47
C VAL A 28 -1.98 17.29 1.47
N LEU A 29 -3.15 17.56 2.05
CA LEU A 29 -3.41 18.70 2.91
C LEU A 29 -3.32 18.35 4.40
N SER A 30 -3.80 17.18 4.79
CA SER A 30 -3.77 16.73 6.19
C SER A 30 -2.84 15.53 6.37
N GLY A 31 -2.33 15.36 7.58
CA GLY A 31 -1.48 14.25 7.97
C GLY A 31 -1.46 14.10 9.49
N GLU A 32 -0.79 13.07 10.00
CA GLU A 32 -0.58 12.87 11.43
C GLU A 32 0.59 13.73 11.93
N GLY A 33 0.30 14.71 12.78
CA GLY A 33 1.28 15.68 13.26
C GLY A 33 2.31 15.08 14.22
N THR A 34 2.00 13.97 14.89
CA THR A 34 2.93 13.32 15.84
C THR A 34 3.94 12.40 15.16
N VAL A 35 3.69 11.98 13.92
CA VAL A 35 4.54 11.06 13.18
C VAL A 35 5.09 11.77 11.95
N LEU A 36 6.39 12.09 12.00
CA LEU A 36 7.07 12.82 10.96
C LEU A 36 7.89 11.88 10.07
N ILE A 37 7.69 11.97 8.77
CA ILE A 37 8.46 11.26 7.75
C ILE A 37 9.21 12.30 6.94
N GLY A 38 10.54 12.26 6.94
CA GLY A 38 11.36 13.28 6.26
C GLY A 38 10.99 14.71 6.69
N PHE A 39 10.79 14.92 8.00
CA PHE A 39 10.42 16.20 8.63
C PHE A 39 9.04 16.77 8.25
N GLN A 40 8.16 15.95 7.68
CA GLN A 40 6.78 16.36 7.37
C GLN A 40 5.79 15.35 7.96
N PRO A 41 4.60 15.80 8.42
CA PRO A 41 3.51 14.93 8.87
C PRO A 41 3.19 13.81 7.87
N ALA A 42 3.08 12.58 8.39
CA ALA A 42 2.78 11.39 7.60
C ALA A 42 1.33 11.38 7.12
N ALA A 43 1.10 11.04 5.85
CA ALA A 43 -0.24 10.90 5.28
C ALA A 43 -0.81 9.50 5.56
N ARG A 44 -2.13 9.40 5.67
CA ARG A 44 -2.86 8.19 6.04
C ARG A 44 -4.19 8.09 5.32
N VAL A 45 -4.84 6.94 5.43
CA VAL A 45 -6.21 6.76 4.97
C VAL A 45 -7.14 7.82 5.58
N GLY A 46 -7.98 8.40 4.73
CA GLY A 46 -8.91 9.47 5.08
C GLY A 46 -8.29 10.85 5.23
N ASP A 47 -6.97 11.02 5.03
CA ASP A 47 -6.39 12.35 4.92
C ASP A 47 -6.85 13.05 3.63
N SER A 48 -7.07 14.35 3.75
CA SER A 48 -7.58 15.21 2.69
C SER A 48 -6.49 15.58 1.68
N VAL A 49 -6.88 15.65 0.41
CA VAL A 49 -5.99 15.93 -0.72
C VAL A 49 -6.63 16.98 -1.63
N THR A 50 -5.83 17.95 -2.06
CA THR A 50 -6.30 19.05 -2.91
C THR A 50 -6.67 18.53 -4.29
N CYS A 51 -7.93 18.64 -4.71
CA CYS A 51 -8.39 18.08 -5.98
C CYS A 51 -9.37 19.03 -6.69
N VAL A 52 -8.87 20.04 -7.40
CA VAL A 52 -9.72 21.10 -7.97
C VAL A 52 -10.72 20.50 -8.96
N PRO A 53 -12.03 20.82 -8.88
CA PRO A 53 -12.68 21.87 -8.06
C PRO A 53 -13.11 21.45 -6.63
N ALA A 54 -12.89 20.22 -6.23
CA ALA A 54 -13.32 19.64 -4.96
C ALA A 54 -12.14 19.40 -3.98
N ILE A 55 -12.41 18.66 -2.92
CA ILE A 55 -11.40 18.03 -2.06
C ILE A 55 -11.57 16.53 -2.20
N ASP A 56 -10.46 15.82 -2.34
CA ASP A 56 -10.42 14.36 -2.37
C ASP A 56 -9.87 13.84 -1.04
N SER A 57 -9.91 12.53 -0.84
CA SER A 57 -9.37 11.85 0.33
C SER A 57 -8.62 10.59 -0.08
N ILE A 58 -7.60 10.22 0.68
CA ILE A 58 -6.89 8.95 0.48
C ILE A 58 -7.82 7.79 0.85
N SER A 59 -8.07 6.88 -0.08
CA SER A 59 -9.09 5.83 0.07
C SER A 59 -8.52 4.51 0.60
N ALA A 60 -7.26 4.20 0.31
CA ALA A 60 -6.57 3.04 0.86
C ALA A 60 -5.10 3.36 1.20
N GLY A 61 -4.50 2.52 2.04
CA GLY A 61 -3.12 2.64 2.49
C GLY A 61 -2.50 1.26 2.70
N GLU A 62 -1.35 1.20 3.34
CA GLU A 62 -0.76 -0.06 3.77
C GLU A 62 -1.32 -0.52 5.13
N PRO A 63 -2.04 -1.65 5.19
CA PRO A 63 -2.69 -2.12 6.41
C PRO A 63 -1.71 -2.65 7.47
N THR A 64 -0.46 -2.93 7.10
CA THR A 64 0.56 -3.37 8.07
C THR A 64 1.31 -2.25 8.76
N VAL A 65 1.13 -1.00 8.32
CA VAL A 65 1.81 0.16 8.87
C VAL A 65 0.75 1.13 9.39
N ILE A 66 0.56 1.14 10.71
CA ILE A 66 -0.48 1.94 11.35
C ILE A 66 0.12 3.22 11.90
N ILE A 67 -0.39 4.37 11.47
CA ILE A 67 0.00 5.70 11.93
C ILE A 67 -1.24 6.38 12.51
N GLY A 68 -1.21 6.74 13.80
CA GLY A 68 -2.35 7.37 14.47
C GLY A 68 -3.68 6.62 14.26
N HIS A 69 -3.65 5.30 14.45
CA HIS A 69 -4.79 4.38 14.31
C HIS A 69 -5.39 4.25 12.90
N LYS A 70 -4.69 4.70 11.85
CA LYS A 70 -5.10 4.51 10.46
C LYS A 70 -3.96 3.94 9.64
N ASP A 71 -4.31 3.27 8.55
CA ASP A 71 -3.33 2.73 7.60
C ASP A 71 -2.51 3.86 6.97
N ALA A 72 -1.20 3.68 6.90
CA ALA A 72 -0.28 4.66 6.35
C ALA A 72 -0.37 4.74 4.83
N ALA A 73 -0.42 5.96 4.29
CA ALA A 73 -0.49 6.18 2.84
C ALA A 73 0.90 6.19 2.21
N ARG A 74 0.96 5.84 0.93
CA ARG A 74 2.19 5.63 0.16
C ARG A 74 2.01 6.05 -1.28
N MET A 75 3.14 6.20 -1.96
CA MET A 75 3.13 6.34 -3.42
C MET A 75 2.46 5.11 -4.06
N GLY A 76 1.48 5.37 -4.92
CA GLY A 76 0.65 4.38 -5.60
C GLY A 76 -0.68 4.08 -4.90
N ASP A 77 -0.88 4.54 -3.66
CA ASP A 77 -2.13 4.31 -2.96
C ASP A 77 -3.26 5.18 -3.58
N PRO A 78 -4.50 4.64 -3.67
CA PRO A 78 -5.60 5.29 -4.36
C PRO A 78 -6.25 6.40 -3.53
N THR A 79 -6.94 7.30 -4.23
CA THR A 79 -7.81 8.32 -3.65
C THR A 79 -9.29 8.04 -3.97
N SER A 80 -10.22 8.71 -3.28
CA SER A 80 -11.66 8.48 -3.43
C SER A 80 -12.19 8.91 -4.81
N HIS A 81 -11.52 9.84 -5.49
CA HIS A 81 -11.84 10.18 -6.87
C HIS A 81 -11.23 9.23 -7.92
N GLY A 82 -10.65 8.10 -7.49
CA GLY A 82 -9.99 7.14 -8.38
C GLY A 82 -8.60 7.58 -8.83
N GLY A 83 -8.06 8.61 -8.17
CA GLY A 83 -6.69 9.07 -8.33
C GLY A 83 -5.68 8.19 -7.61
N VAL A 84 -4.40 8.55 -7.74
CA VAL A 84 -3.29 7.88 -7.04
C VAL A 84 -2.29 8.91 -6.53
N ILE A 85 -1.67 8.62 -5.38
CA ILE A 85 -0.55 9.40 -4.87
C ILE A 85 0.68 9.11 -5.74
N VAL A 86 1.25 10.15 -6.36
CA VAL A 86 2.37 10.01 -7.31
C VAL A 86 3.73 10.39 -6.72
N LYS A 87 3.76 10.91 -5.49
CA LYS A 87 4.98 11.31 -4.80
C LYS A 87 5.01 10.77 -3.37
N GLY A 88 6.20 10.48 -2.86
CA GLY A 88 6.43 10.09 -1.47
C GLY A 88 7.85 10.45 -1.04
N CYS A 89 8.19 10.12 0.21
CA CYS A 89 9.51 10.30 0.79
C CYS A 89 10.49 9.25 0.24
N PRO A 90 11.51 9.63 -0.56
CA PRO A 90 12.40 8.67 -1.21
C PRO A 90 13.26 7.86 -0.24
N THR A 91 13.44 8.33 1.00
CA THR A 91 14.26 7.68 2.02
C THR A 91 13.48 6.78 2.97
N VAL A 92 12.14 6.80 2.92
CA VAL A 92 11.29 6.02 3.83
C VAL A 92 10.34 5.16 3.01
N LEU A 93 10.61 3.85 2.99
CA LEU A 93 9.79 2.86 2.29
C LEU A 93 8.93 2.12 3.31
N ILE A 94 7.63 2.01 3.06
CA ILE A 94 6.71 1.36 4.00
C ILE A 94 5.87 0.26 3.35
N GLY A 95 5.55 -0.73 4.18
CA GLY A 95 4.75 -1.90 3.84
C GLY A 95 5.53 -3.17 3.63
N SER A 96 4.84 -4.13 3.04
CA SER A 96 5.29 -5.52 3.00
C SER A 96 6.41 -5.71 1.98
N SER A 97 7.48 -6.40 2.37
CA SER A 97 8.52 -6.84 1.43
C SER A 97 7.99 -8.00 0.59
N PRO A 98 8.48 -8.20 -0.65
CA PRO A 98 8.11 -9.38 -1.43
C PRO A 98 8.33 -10.68 -0.65
N GLN A 99 9.41 -10.75 0.15
CA GLN A 99 9.69 -11.88 1.02
C GLN A 99 8.61 -12.05 2.08
N ALA A 100 8.21 -10.97 2.76
CA ALA A 100 7.14 -11.00 3.75
C ALA A 100 5.82 -11.48 3.13
N GLU A 101 5.49 -11.02 1.93
CA GLU A 101 4.26 -11.44 1.23
C GLU A 101 4.31 -12.92 0.83
N THR A 102 5.44 -13.41 0.31
CA THR A 102 5.60 -14.85 0.00
C THR A 102 5.53 -15.76 1.23
N LEU A 103 5.86 -15.22 2.40
CA LEU A 103 5.81 -15.95 3.67
C LEU A 103 4.44 -15.86 4.36
N ARG A 104 3.49 -15.08 3.82
CA ARG A 104 2.08 -15.10 4.25
C ARG A 104 1.39 -16.33 3.70
N THR A 105 1.67 -17.46 4.34
CA THR A 105 1.00 -18.73 4.08
C THR A 105 0.42 -19.27 5.37
N GLU A 106 -0.87 -19.63 5.33
CA GLU A 106 -1.55 -20.38 6.38
C GLU A 106 -0.98 -21.80 6.53
N LYS A 107 -0.26 -22.28 5.51
CA LYS A 107 0.38 -23.60 5.53
C LYS A 107 1.73 -23.52 6.25
N PRO A 108 2.02 -24.45 7.18
CA PRO A 108 3.35 -24.58 7.76
C PRO A 108 4.39 -24.72 6.66
N PHE A 109 5.52 -24.02 6.79
CA PHE A 109 6.63 -24.05 5.83
C PHE A 109 7.12 -25.47 5.46
N CYS A 110 6.83 -26.45 6.34
CA CYS A 110 7.20 -27.86 6.21
C CYS A 110 6.22 -28.70 5.38
N GLU A 111 5.00 -28.24 5.11
CA GLU A 111 3.93 -29.11 4.57
C GLU A 111 4.19 -29.53 3.11
N ASP A 112 4.75 -28.64 2.29
CA ASP A 112 5.17 -28.96 0.91
C ASP A 112 6.41 -29.86 0.88
N CYS A 113 7.32 -29.71 1.84
CA CYS A 113 8.48 -30.56 2.02
C CYS A 113 8.08 -31.97 2.50
N GLU A 114 7.15 -32.07 3.43
CA GLU A 114 6.60 -33.34 3.90
C GLU A 114 5.79 -34.06 2.84
N ARG A 115 4.97 -33.35 2.05
CA ARG A 115 4.24 -33.93 0.92
C ARG A 115 5.21 -34.51 -0.12
N LYS A 116 6.22 -33.75 -0.53
CA LYS A 116 7.26 -34.23 -1.46
C LYS A 116 8.07 -35.40 -0.89
N ARG A 117 8.34 -35.42 0.42
CA ARG A 117 9.02 -36.55 1.08
C ARG A 117 8.16 -37.80 1.06
N LYS A 118 6.87 -37.71 1.44
CA LYS A 118 5.90 -38.81 1.39
C LYS A 118 5.72 -39.36 -0.03
N GLU A 119 5.65 -38.48 -1.04
CA GLU A 119 5.59 -38.87 -2.45
C GLU A 119 6.84 -39.63 -2.91
N ARG A 120 8.05 -39.17 -2.52
CA ARG A 120 9.32 -39.85 -2.81
C ARG A 120 9.40 -41.22 -2.13
N GLU A 121 8.99 -41.32 -0.87
CA GLU A 121 8.94 -42.58 -0.11
C GLU A 121 7.93 -43.55 -0.74
N ALA A 122 6.75 -43.09 -1.13
CA ALA A 122 5.74 -43.89 -1.82
C ALA A 122 6.25 -44.40 -3.19
N ARG A 123 6.94 -43.56 -3.97
CA ARG A 123 7.55 -43.95 -5.25
C ARG A 123 8.67 -44.98 -5.04
N ARG A 124 9.49 -44.83 -4.00
CA ARG A 124 10.54 -45.79 -3.62
C ARG A 124 9.96 -47.14 -3.21
N ASN A 125 8.85 -47.16 -2.47
CA ASN A 125 8.20 -48.39 -2.04
C ASN A 125 7.47 -49.10 -3.18
N ARG A 126 6.93 -48.37 -4.18
CA ARG A 126 6.35 -48.97 -5.39
C ARG A 126 7.38 -49.68 -6.28
N GLY A 127 8.64 -49.23 -6.29
CA GLY A 127 9.72 -49.87 -7.05
C GLY A 127 10.45 -51.01 -6.32
N LYS A 128 10.02 -51.37 -5.11
CA LYS A 128 10.60 -52.47 -4.29
C LYS A 128 9.71 -53.73 -4.23
N ARG A 129 8.71 -53.84 -5.11
CA ARG A 129 7.90 -55.04 -5.32
C ARG A 129 8.32 -55.73 -6.60
#